data_AF-A0A924AAA4-F1
#
_entry.id   AF-A0A924AAA4-F1
#
_cell.length_a   1.000
_cell.length_b   1.000
_cell.length_c   1.000
_cell.angle_alpha   90.00
_cell.angle_beta   90.00
_cell.angle_gamma   90.00
#
_symmetry.space_group_name_H-M   'P 1'
#
loop_
_entity.id
_entity.type
_entity.pdbx_description
1 polymer ?
#
loop_
_entity_poly.entity_id
_entity_poly.type
_entity_poly.pdbx_seq_one_letter_code
_entity_poly.pdbx_strand_id
1 'polypeptide(L)'
;KNDFITSAISAKMKLLLWIAGSVQKGGKNVTQEQVNIAKSAGATDMEIHDTVLIAAAFCMFNRYVDGLATWAPEKREYYIERSKNRADEAYLTHDPANHTAI
;
A
#
# COMPACT_ATOMS: atom_id res chain seq x y z
N LYS A 1 -7.55 4.70 13.37
CA LYS A 1 -7.24 5.41 12.09
C LYS A 1 -6.18 6.44 12.43
N ASN A 2 -4.91 6.12 12.17
CA ASN A 2 -3.78 6.82 12.76
C ASN A 2 -3.56 8.20 12.13
N ASP A 3 -3.34 9.16 13.02
CA ASP A 3 -3.25 10.58 12.76
C ASP A 3 -1.86 10.91 12.17
N PHE A 4 -1.66 10.65 10.88
CA PHE A 4 -0.39 10.97 10.19
C PHE A 4 -0.05 12.47 10.22
N ILE A 5 -1.00 13.32 10.61
CA ILE A 5 -0.78 14.74 10.86
C ILE A 5 0.17 14.94 12.06
N THR A 6 0.14 14.04 13.05
CA THR A 6 0.99 14.10 14.26
C THR A 6 2.33 13.37 14.11
N SER A 7 2.55 12.62 13.03
CA SER A 7 3.80 11.89 12.85
C SER A 7 4.96 12.81 12.44
N ALA A 8 6.18 12.41 12.78
CA ALA A 8 7.43 13.11 12.46
C ALA A 8 7.86 12.94 10.99
N ILE A 9 6.92 12.98 10.06
CA ILE A 9 7.18 12.92 8.62
C ILE A 9 7.12 14.33 8.00
N SER A 10 7.80 14.50 6.86
CA SER A 10 7.88 15.80 6.18
C SER A 10 6.49 16.30 5.75
N ALA A 11 6.35 17.63 5.62
CA ALA A 11 5.12 18.25 5.12
C ALA A 11 4.72 17.69 3.75
N LYS A 12 5.69 17.52 2.84
CA LYS A 12 5.48 16.86 1.54
C LYS A 12 4.84 15.48 1.69
N MET A 13 5.38 14.63 2.58
CA MET A 13 4.83 13.28 2.79
C MET A 13 3.41 13.31 3.36
N LYS A 14 3.11 14.22 4.31
CA LYS A 14 1.74 14.38 4.83
C LYS A 14 0.74 14.72 3.73
N LEU A 15 1.14 15.59 2.79
CA LEU A 15 0.30 16.01 1.68
C LEU A 15 0.10 14.91 0.64
N LEU A 16 1.14 14.12 0.33
CA LEU A 16 0.99 12.94 -0.53
C LEU A 16 0.08 11.89 0.12
N LEU A 17 0.21 11.63 1.43
CA LEU A 17 -0.70 10.75 2.16
C LEU A 17 -2.14 11.27 2.19
N TRP A 18 -2.33 12.59 2.24
CA TRP A 18 -3.65 13.20 2.14
C TRP A 18 -4.29 12.95 0.77
N ILE A 19 -3.53 13.09 -0.32
CA ILE A 19 -3.98 12.73 -1.68
C ILE A 19 -4.32 11.24 -1.75
N ALA A 20 -3.45 10.35 -1.26
CA ALA A 20 -3.71 8.91 -1.23
C ALA A 20 -5.00 8.56 -0.45
N GLY A 21 -5.25 9.24 0.66
CA GLY A 21 -6.49 9.11 1.43
C GLY A 21 -7.74 9.55 0.66
N SER A 22 -7.62 10.54 -0.23
CA SER A 22 -8.70 10.89 -1.17
C SER A 22 -8.90 9.82 -2.23
N VAL A 23 -7.83 9.28 -2.82
CA VAL A 23 -7.90 8.20 -3.81
C VAL A 23 -8.62 6.98 -3.25
N GLN A 24 -8.38 6.63 -1.98
CA GLN A 24 -9.07 5.53 -1.29
C GLN A 24 -10.61 5.68 -1.30
N LYS A 25 -11.12 6.92 -1.22
CA LYS A 25 -12.56 7.21 -1.30
C LYS A 25 -13.09 7.17 -2.73
N GLY A 26 -12.19 7.30 -3.71
CA GLY A 26 -12.47 7.28 -5.15
C GLY A 26 -11.76 8.43 -5.86
N GLY A 27 -11.32 8.21 -7.11
CA GLY A 27 -10.51 9.17 -7.87
C GLY A 27 -11.11 10.57 -8.04
N LYS A 28 -12.45 10.70 -8.00
CA LYS A 28 -13.15 12.00 -8.05
C LYS A 28 -12.98 12.85 -6.78
N ASN A 29 -12.48 12.27 -5.70
CA ASN A 29 -12.25 12.97 -4.43
C ASN A 29 -10.86 13.63 -4.35
N VAL A 30 -9.98 13.39 -5.33
CA VAL A 30 -8.71 14.11 -5.44
C VAL A 30 -9.02 15.49 -5.98
N THR A 31 -8.73 16.53 -5.19
CA THR A 31 -9.04 17.91 -5.58
C THR A 31 -7.83 18.65 -6.13
N GLN A 32 -8.07 19.66 -6.95
CA GLN A 32 -7.01 20.53 -7.47
C GLN A 32 -6.28 21.27 -6.32
N GLU A 33 -6.98 21.58 -5.24
CA GLU A 33 -6.40 22.19 -4.05
C GLU A 33 -5.38 21.27 -3.39
N GLN A 34 -5.67 19.99 -3.23
CA GLN A 34 -4.71 19.01 -2.70
C GLN A 34 -3.43 18.95 -3.55
N VAL A 35 -3.59 18.92 -4.87
CA VAL A 35 -2.47 18.92 -5.83
C VAL A 35 -1.64 20.20 -5.70
N ASN A 36 -2.29 21.37 -5.66
CA ASN A 36 -1.60 22.65 -5.58
C ASN A 36 -0.83 22.80 -4.26
N ILE A 37 -1.43 22.43 -3.13
CA ILE A 37 -0.76 22.50 -1.82
C ILE A 37 0.43 21.53 -1.78
N ALA A 38 0.29 20.32 -2.33
CA ALA A 38 1.40 19.37 -2.43
C ALA A 38 2.55 19.94 -3.28
N LYS A 39 2.26 20.55 -4.43
CA LYS A 39 3.25 21.22 -5.28
C LYS A 39 3.96 22.37 -4.57
N SER A 40 3.22 23.21 -3.84
CA SER A 40 3.80 24.29 -3.03
C SER A 40 4.73 23.78 -1.91
N ALA A 41 4.52 22.55 -1.45
CA ALA A 41 5.41 21.87 -0.51
C ALA A 41 6.57 21.11 -1.19
N GLY A 42 6.78 21.29 -2.50
CA GLY A 42 7.87 20.70 -3.27
C GLY A 42 7.60 19.30 -3.80
N ALA A 43 6.34 18.85 -3.86
CA ALA A 43 5.99 17.63 -4.57
C ALA A 43 6.02 17.86 -6.09
N THR A 44 6.67 16.95 -6.81
CA THR A 44 6.67 16.95 -8.27
C THR A 44 5.40 16.33 -8.82
N ASP A 45 5.07 16.61 -10.09
CA ASP A 45 3.97 15.95 -10.79
C ASP A 45 4.13 14.43 -10.83
N MET A 46 5.37 13.94 -10.95
CA MET A 46 5.69 12.51 -10.94
C MET A 46 5.38 11.88 -9.57
N GLU A 47 5.80 12.52 -8.47
CA GLU A 47 5.51 12.01 -7.12
C GLU A 47 4.00 11.98 -6.83
N ILE A 48 3.24 12.97 -7.31
CA ILE A 48 1.79 13.01 -7.16
C ILE A 48 1.13 11.91 -8.00
N HIS A 49 1.56 11.74 -9.26
CA HIS A 49 1.09 10.67 -10.13
C HIS A 49 1.35 9.30 -9.52
N ASP A 50 2.56 9.04 -9.04
CA ASP A 50 2.95 7.78 -8.41
C ASP A 50 2.14 7.52 -7.14
N THR A 51 1.92 8.55 -6.33
CA THR A 51 1.05 8.46 -5.14
C THR A 51 -0.36 8.01 -5.50
N VAL A 52 -0.96 8.58 -6.57
CA VAL A 52 -2.28 8.20 -7.05
C VAL A 52 -2.28 6.77 -7.57
N LEU A 53 -1.29 6.41 -8.39
CA LEU A 53 -1.18 5.08 -9.00
C LEU A 53 -1.01 3.98 -7.93
N ILE A 54 -0.10 4.19 -6.97
CA ILE A 54 0.12 3.27 -5.84
C ILE A 54 -1.18 3.11 -5.04
N ALA A 55 -1.81 4.22 -4.64
CA ALA A 55 -3.04 4.17 -3.85
C ALA A 55 -4.18 3.43 -4.59
N ALA A 56 -4.34 3.69 -5.89
CA ALA A 56 -5.35 3.02 -6.71
C ALA A 56 -5.08 1.51 -6.86
N ALA A 57 -3.82 1.10 -7.05
CA ALA A 57 -3.43 -0.30 -7.14
C ALA A 57 -3.75 -1.05 -5.84
N PHE A 58 -3.42 -0.49 -4.68
CA PHE A 58 -3.77 -1.07 -3.39
C PHE A 58 -5.29 -1.12 -3.15
N CYS A 59 -6.06 -0.13 -3.63
CA CYS A 59 -7.51 -0.23 -3.58
C CYS A 59 -8.05 -1.41 -4.41
N MET A 60 -7.46 -1.67 -5.57
CA MET A 60 -7.81 -2.83 -6.40
C MET A 60 -7.45 -4.15 -5.70
N PHE A 61 -6.25 -4.25 -5.13
CA PHE A 61 -5.82 -5.44 -4.39
C PHE A 61 -6.69 -5.70 -3.16
N ASN A 62 -7.02 -4.68 -2.38
CA ASN A 62 -7.90 -4.84 -1.22
C ASN A 62 -9.26 -5.39 -1.64
N ARG A 63 -9.87 -4.83 -2.69
CA ARG A 63 -11.15 -5.35 -3.22
C ARG A 63 -11.05 -6.81 -3.68
N TYR A 64 -9.92 -7.20 -4.26
CA TYR A 64 -9.68 -8.57 -4.71
C TYR A 64 -9.50 -9.53 -3.53
N VAL A 65 -8.65 -9.17 -2.57
CA VAL A 65 -8.38 -9.93 -1.33
C VAL A 65 -9.64 -10.10 -0.49
N ASP A 66 -10.37 -9.01 -0.27
CA ASP A 66 -11.64 -8.99 0.48
C ASP A 66 -12.71 -9.82 -0.24
N GLY A 67 -12.81 -9.69 -1.57
CA GLY A 67 -13.80 -10.40 -2.38
C GLY A 67 -13.58 -11.91 -2.43
N LEU A 68 -12.32 -12.37 -2.31
CA LEU A 68 -11.97 -13.79 -2.26
C LEU A 68 -11.88 -14.35 -0.84
N ALA A 69 -12.14 -13.55 0.20
CA ALA A 69 -11.96 -13.92 1.60
C ALA A 69 -10.57 -14.54 1.86
N THR A 70 -9.53 -13.92 1.30
CA THR A 70 -8.17 -14.46 1.36
C THR A 70 -7.66 -14.52 2.79
N TRP A 71 -7.14 -15.67 3.21
CA TRP A 71 -6.52 -15.83 4.53
C TRP A 71 -5.08 -15.30 4.55
N ALA A 72 -4.72 -14.60 5.62
CA ALA A 72 -3.36 -14.14 5.87
C ALA A 72 -2.89 -14.64 7.25
N PRO A 73 -1.69 -15.24 7.35
CA PRO A 73 -1.10 -15.60 8.63
C PRO A 73 -1.01 -14.41 9.58
N GLU A 74 -1.44 -14.57 10.83
CA GLU A 74 -1.42 -13.49 11.83
C GLU A 74 -0.03 -13.26 12.44
N LYS A 75 0.77 -14.32 12.50
CA LYS A 75 2.08 -14.32 13.15
C LYS A 75 3.14 -13.67 12.27
N ARG A 76 3.80 -12.64 12.79
CA ARG A 76 4.84 -11.90 12.06
C ARG A 76 6.02 -12.79 11.67
N GLU A 77 6.33 -13.78 12.50
CA GLU A 77 7.40 -14.74 12.32
C GLU A 77 7.28 -15.47 10.98
N TYR A 78 6.04 -15.78 10.55
CA TYR A 78 5.77 -16.43 9.27
C TYR A 78 6.31 -15.60 8.09
N TYR A 79 6.15 -14.28 8.12
CA TYR A 79 6.63 -13.41 7.04
C TYR A 79 8.16 -13.25 7.07
N ILE A 80 8.77 -13.28 8.26
CA ILE A 80 10.24 -13.18 8.43
C ILE A 80 10.93 -14.46 7.98
N GLU A 81 10.37 -15.62 8.30
CA GLU A 81 10.93 -16.90 7.89
C GLU A 81 10.76 -17.10 6.38
N ARG A 82 9.60 -16.71 5.84
CA ARG A 82 9.34 -16.75 4.40
C ARG A 82 10.34 -15.91 3.62
N SER A 83 10.77 -14.75 4.12
CA SER A 83 11.76 -13.93 3.39
C SER A 83 13.15 -14.59 3.37
N LYS A 84 13.57 -15.24 4.46
CA LYS A 84 14.83 -16.01 4.52
C LYS A 84 14.79 -17.18 3.55
N ASN A 85 13.74 -18.01 3.61
CA ASN A 85 13.61 -19.18 2.73
C ASN A 85 13.56 -18.78 1.25
N ARG A 86 13.01 -17.61 0.91
CA ARG A 86 13.02 -17.10 -0.48
C ARG A 86 14.41 -16.65 -0.95
N ALA A 87 15.24 -16.12 -0.07
CA ALA A 87 16.61 -15.76 -0.39
C ALA A 87 17.49 -16.99 -0.59
N ASP A 88 17.30 -18.02 0.24
CA ASP A 88 18.17 -19.20 0.27
C ASP A 88 17.72 -20.30 -0.71
N GLU A 89 16.40 -20.52 -0.87
CA GLU A 89 15.83 -21.66 -1.60
C GLU A 89 15.02 -21.25 -2.85
N ALA A 90 14.94 -19.95 -3.12
CA ALA A 90 14.14 -19.38 -4.21
C ALA A 90 12.68 -19.90 -4.21
N TYR A 91 12.25 -20.59 -5.28
CA TYR A 91 10.92 -21.18 -5.39
C TYR A 91 10.90 -22.71 -5.34
N LEU A 92 12.04 -23.34 -5.02
CA LEU A 92 12.21 -24.79 -5.14
C LEU A 92 11.43 -25.59 -4.07
N THR A 93 11.14 -24.99 -2.92
CA THR A 93 10.44 -25.66 -1.81
C THR A 93 8.92 -25.52 -1.84
N HIS A 94 8.33 -24.96 -2.91
CA HIS A 94 6.88 -24.89 -3.04
C HIS A 94 6.33 -26.08 -3.84
N ASP A 95 5.87 -27.11 -3.12
CA ASP A 95 5.02 -28.17 -3.68
C ASP A 95 3.54 -27.74 -3.61
N PRO A 96 2.89 -27.41 -4.74
CA PRO A 96 1.48 -27.04 -4.75
C PRO A 96 0.53 -28.20 -4.41
N ALA A 97 1.00 -29.46 -4.42
CA ALA A 97 0.17 -30.64 -4.18
C ALA A 97 0.02 -31.00 -2.68
N ASN A 98 0.82 -30.40 -1.79
CA ASN A 98 0.86 -30.78 -0.37
C ASN A 98 0.27 -29.72 0.57
N HIS A 99 -0.58 -28.83 0.07
CA HIS A 99 -1.28 -27.84 0.90
C HIS A 99 -2.58 -28.43 1.45
N THR A 100 -2.51 -29.03 2.64
CA THR A 100 -3.69 -29.17 3.49
C THR A 100 -4.20 -27.76 3.77
N ALA A 101 -5.40 -27.45 3.26
CA ALA A 101 -6.12 -26.25 3.61
C ALA A 101 -6.21 -26.15 5.14
N ILE A 102 -5.63 -25.08 5.69
CA ILE A 102 -5.86 -24.58 7.04
C ILE A 102 -6.80 -23.39 6.96
#